data_AF-A0A949RGB8-F1
#
_entry.id   AF-A0A949RGB8-F1
#
_cell.length_a   1.000
_cell.length_b   1.000
_cell.length_c   1.000
_cell.angle_alpha   90.00
_cell.angle_beta   90.00
_cell.angle_gamma   90.00
#
_symmetry.space_group_name_H-M   'P 1'
#
loop_
_entity.id
_entity.type
_entity.pdbx_description
1 polymer ?
#
loop_
_entity_poly.entity_id
_entity_poly.type
_entity_poly.pdbx_seq_one_letter_code
_entity_poly.pdbx_strand_id
1 'polypeptide(L)'
;MSNKAAKAKAQELLGFGIPKQQAFDNLRMEFPEVKPGKLAEWLRYMPTSYAREKYRSLHLALLAIIVLSAVLRILRQVFSSGVHLDQATAYLSLVPIATLLMGWTLYRWQGQVFEWVGWGNVLGAFGLLRELQLILKDGADPWNLVGRLLSVSIGAIALYLAHKVFAKPKVEKDPLTGEKRYVFADDMMG
;
A
#
# COMPACT_ATOMS: atom_id res chain seq x y z
N MET A 1 26.29 -4.09 13.01
CA MET A 1 25.52 -5.31 13.33
C MET A 1 24.17 -4.99 14.00
N SER A 2 24.13 -4.04 14.95
CA SER A 2 22.92 -3.58 15.66
C SER A 2 21.67 -3.35 14.80
N ASN A 3 21.75 -2.61 13.68
CA ASN A 3 20.58 -2.31 12.84
C ASN A 3 19.80 -3.56 12.34
N LYS A 4 20.50 -4.65 12.00
CA LYS A 4 19.85 -5.88 11.52
C LYS A 4 19.16 -6.62 12.67
N ALA A 5 19.80 -6.64 13.84
CA ALA A 5 19.26 -7.23 15.05
C ALA A 5 18.01 -6.47 15.54
N ALA A 6 18.08 -5.14 15.62
CA ALA A 6 16.93 -4.29 15.98
C ALA A 6 15.75 -4.50 15.02
N LYS A 7 16.01 -4.61 13.71
CA LYS A 7 14.97 -4.88 12.71
C LYS A 7 14.34 -6.27 12.87
N ALA A 8 15.15 -7.29 13.17
CA ALA A 8 14.65 -8.64 13.42
C ALA A 8 13.79 -8.69 14.70
N LYS A 9 14.24 -8.02 15.77
CA LYS A 9 13.49 -7.91 17.02
C LYS A 9 12.17 -7.16 16.84
N ALA A 10 12.17 -6.09 16.04
CA ALA A 10 10.94 -5.39 15.67
C ALA A 10 9.92 -6.32 14.98
N GLN A 11 10.38 -7.17 14.05
CA GLN A 11 9.52 -8.15 13.39
C GLN A 11 8.96 -9.20 14.35
N GLU A 12 9.78 -9.65 15.30
CA GLU A 12 9.37 -10.60 16.34
C GLU A 12 8.29 -9.99 17.25
N LEU A 13 8.53 -8.80 17.83
CA LEU A 13 7.59 -8.13 18.72
C LEU A 13 6.24 -7.88 18.03
N LEU A 14 6.26 -7.33 16.81
CA LEU A 14 5.05 -7.10 16.03
C LEU A 14 4.38 -8.40 15.59
N GLY A 15 5.15 -9.48 15.39
CA GLY A 15 4.65 -10.82 15.10
C GLY A 15 3.87 -11.43 16.26
N PHE A 16 4.29 -11.17 17.50
CA PHE A 16 3.54 -11.53 18.70
C PHE A 16 2.30 -10.66 18.95
N GLY A 17 2.06 -9.64 18.13
CA GLY A 17 0.92 -8.75 18.26
C GLY A 17 1.13 -7.62 19.27
N ILE A 18 2.38 -7.38 19.69
CA ILE A 18 2.70 -6.26 20.57
C ILE A 18 2.40 -4.95 19.84
N PRO A 19 1.68 -4.00 20.47
CA PRO A 19 1.40 -2.69 19.88
C PRO A 19 2.67 -1.94 19.47
N LYS A 20 2.59 -1.15 18.40
CA LYS A 20 3.75 -0.43 17.85
C LYS A 20 4.42 0.50 18.87
N GLN A 21 3.65 1.13 19.75
CA GLN A 21 4.19 1.99 20.80
C GLN A 21 5.06 1.19 21.78
N GLN A 22 4.53 0.07 22.30
CA GLN A 22 5.28 -0.80 23.20
C GLN A 22 6.51 -1.42 22.52
N ALA A 23 6.39 -1.81 21.25
CA ALA A 23 7.53 -2.31 20.47
C ALA A 23 8.61 -1.22 20.29
N PHE A 24 8.21 0.03 20.05
CA PHE A 24 9.13 1.16 19.94
C PHE A 24 9.90 1.42 21.23
N ASP A 25 9.19 1.47 22.36
CA ASP A 25 9.79 1.73 23.66
C ASP A 25 10.77 0.61 24.05
N ASN A 26 10.41 -0.66 23.80
CA ASN A 26 11.30 -1.81 24.00
C ASN A 26 12.57 -1.71 23.14
N LEU A 27 12.43 -1.42 21.84
CA LEU A 27 13.58 -1.32 20.93
C LEU A 27 14.49 -0.14 21.28
N ARG A 28 13.93 0.97 21.80
CA ARG A 28 14.72 2.12 22.25
C ARG A 28 15.58 1.77 23.48
N MET A 29 15.07 0.93 24.37
CA MET A 29 15.81 0.46 25.55
C MET A 29 16.87 -0.57 25.18
N GLU A 30 16.56 -1.51 24.28
CA GLU A 30 17.44 -2.63 23.91
C GLU A 30 18.53 -2.22 22.90
N PHE A 31 18.26 -1.22 22.05
CA PHE A 31 19.19 -0.74 21.01
C PHE A 31 19.33 0.80 21.05
N PRO A 32 19.88 1.38 22.14
CA PRO A 32 20.01 2.83 22.29
C PRO A 32 20.88 3.50 21.21
N GLU A 33 21.76 2.74 20.56
CA GLU A 33 22.61 3.20 19.45
C GLU A 33 21.84 3.46 18.14
N VAL A 34 20.61 2.95 18.00
CA VAL A 34 19.78 3.16 16.81
C VAL A 34 18.97 4.44 16.98
N LYS A 35 19.10 5.35 16.00
CA LYS A 35 18.35 6.62 16.01
C LYS A 35 16.84 6.36 16.13
N PRO A 36 16.13 7.03 17.05
CA PRO A 36 14.69 6.83 17.25
C PRO A 36 13.84 7.00 15.99
N GLY A 37 14.17 7.98 15.14
CA GLY A 37 13.46 8.18 13.87
C GLY A 37 13.54 6.99 12.91
N LYS A 38 14.66 6.25 12.94
CA LYS A 38 14.85 5.05 12.11
C LYS A 38 14.04 3.86 12.63
N LEU A 39 13.99 3.68 13.95
CA LEU A 39 13.11 2.69 14.59
C LEU A 39 11.64 2.98 14.26
N ALA A 40 11.24 4.26 14.37
CA ALA A 40 9.89 4.68 14.06
C ALA A 40 9.51 4.43 12.59
N GLU A 41 10.44 4.69 11.66
CA GLU A 41 10.23 4.41 10.24
C GLU A 41 10.05 2.91 9.96
N TRP A 42 10.85 2.05 10.59
CA TRP A 42 10.71 0.60 10.45
C TRP A 42 9.36 0.10 10.97
N LEU A 43 8.99 0.50 12.19
CA LEU A 43 7.73 0.10 12.81
C LEU A 43 6.51 0.65 12.05
N ARG A 44 6.61 1.85 11.46
CA ARG A 44 5.56 2.39 10.60
C ARG A 44 5.22 1.40 9.49
N TYR A 45 6.23 0.89 8.77
CA TYR A 45 6.06 0.05 7.59
C TYR A 45 5.94 -1.46 7.89
N MET A 46 5.90 -1.85 9.16
CA MET A 46 5.67 -3.23 9.58
C MET A 46 4.29 -3.34 10.23
N PRO A 47 3.40 -4.21 9.72
CA PRO A 47 2.12 -4.44 10.37
C PRO A 47 2.27 -5.44 11.53
N THR A 48 1.55 -5.17 12.62
CA THR A 48 1.32 -6.12 13.72
C THR A 48 0.53 -7.33 13.22
N SER A 49 0.68 -8.49 13.87
CA SER A 49 -0.13 -9.67 13.56
C SER A 49 -1.63 -9.40 13.73
N TYR A 50 -1.99 -8.63 14.76
CA TYR A 50 -3.36 -8.16 14.97
C TYR A 50 -3.89 -7.35 13.76
N ALA A 51 -3.13 -6.35 13.28
CA ALA A 51 -3.54 -5.56 12.13
C ALA A 51 -3.65 -6.41 10.85
N ARG A 52 -2.77 -7.40 10.66
CA ARG A 52 -2.88 -8.32 9.51
C ARG A 52 -4.17 -9.12 9.53
N GLU A 53 -4.58 -9.63 10.70
CA GLU A 53 -5.81 -10.41 10.80
C GLU A 53 -7.05 -9.52 10.65
N LYS A 54 -7.08 -8.38 11.35
CA LYS A 54 -8.19 -7.43 11.27
C LYS A 54 -8.45 -6.92 9.85
N TYR A 55 -7.39 -6.62 9.09
CA TYR A 55 -7.51 -6.08 7.74
C TYR A 55 -7.32 -7.14 6.63
N ARG A 56 -7.29 -8.44 6.99
CA ARG A 56 -7.05 -9.54 6.06
C ARG A 56 -8.02 -9.56 4.89
N SER A 57 -9.32 -9.43 5.16
CA SER A 57 -10.36 -9.47 4.13
C SER A 57 -10.23 -8.31 3.14
N LEU A 58 -9.96 -7.10 3.64
CA LEU A 58 -9.73 -5.93 2.78
C LEU A 58 -8.44 -6.05 1.96
N HIS A 59 -7.40 -6.62 2.54
CA HIS A 59 -6.14 -6.89 1.83
C HIS A 59 -6.33 -7.93 0.72
N LEU A 60 -7.06 -9.02 0.99
CA LEU A 60 -7.40 -10.01 -0.03
C LEU A 60 -8.30 -9.43 -1.12
N ALA A 61 -9.27 -8.58 -0.77
CA ALA A 61 -10.10 -7.87 -1.74
C ALA A 61 -9.24 -6.96 -2.65
N LEU A 62 -8.29 -6.20 -2.07
CA LEU A 62 -7.34 -5.39 -2.85
C LEU A 62 -6.56 -6.24 -3.85
N LEU A 63 -6.01 -7.38 -3.40
CA LEU A 63 -5.27 -8.30 -4.28
C LEU A 63 -6.15 -8.87 -5.39
N ALA A 64 -7.39 -9.28 -5.05
CA ALA A 64 -8.34 -9.80 -6.02
C ALA A 64 -8.69 -8.75 -7.11
N ILE A 65 -8.91 -7.49 -6.71
CA ILE A 65 -9.22 -6.40 -7.65
C ILE A 65 -8.00 -6.09 -8.54
N ILE A 66 -6.77 -6.14 -8.00
CA ILE A 66 -5.54 -5.97 -8.80
C ILE A 66 -5.41 -7.08 -9.85
N VAL A 67 -5.64 -8.33 -9.47
CA VAL A 67 -5.62 -9.47 -10.40
C VAL A 67 -6.71 -9.34 -11.44
N LEU A 68 -7.94 -9.00 -11.04
CA LEU A 68 -9.05 -8.78 -11.96
C LEU A 68 -8.76 -7.65 -12.95
N SER A 69 -8.17 -6.55 -12.50
CA SER A 69 -7.72 -5.43 -13.33
C SER A 69 -6.68 -5.88 -14.37
N ALA A 70 -5.69 -6.69 -13.97
CA ALA A 70 -4.70 -7.25 -14.89
C ALA A 70 -5.34 -8.18 -15.93
N VAL A 71 -6.26 -9.06 -15.51
CA VAL A 71 -6.99 -9.98 -16.40
C VAL A 71 -7.84 -9.21 -17.41
N LEU A 72 -8.58 -8.19 -16.97
CA LEU A 72 -9.42 -7.39 -17.87
C LEU A 72 -8.60 -6.61 -18.90
N ARG A 73 -7.39 -6.15 -18.55
CA ARG A 73 -6.48 -5.52 -19.52
C ARG A 73 -6.06 -6.50 -20.61
N ILE A 74 -5.74 -7.75 -20.24
CA ILE A 74 -5.40 -8.81 -21.19
C ILE A 74 -6.61 -9.15 -22.07
N LEU A 75 -7.79 -9.34 -21.46
CA LEU A 75 -9.02 -9.66 -22.19
C LEU A 75 -9.37 -8.57 -23.20
N ARG A 76 -9.34 -7.29 -22.80
CA ARG A 76 -9.60 -6.18 -23.72
C ARG A 76 -8.70 -6.27 -24.94
N GLN A 77 -7.40 -6.46 -24.74
CA GLN A 77 -6.44 -6.54 -25.84
C GLN A 77 -6.72 -7.72 -26.80
N VAL A 78 -7.08 -8.88 -26.26
CA VAL A 78 -7.47 -10.06 -27.05
C VAL A 78 -8.72 -9.81 -27.89
N PHE A 79 -9.68 -9.06 -27.37
CA PHE A 79 -10.94 -8.76 -28.08
C PHE A 79 -10.86 -7.54 -29.01
N SER A 80 -10.01 -6.55 -28.72
CA SER A 80 -9.94 -5.29 -29.49
C SER A 80 -8.89 -5.30 -30.61
N SER A 81 -7.88 -6.16 -30.50
CA SER A 81 -6.77 -6.22 -31.45
C SER A 81 -6.71 -7.64 -32.01
N GLY A 82 -6.99 -7.81 -33.31
CA GLY A 82 -6.47 -8.99 -34.01
C GLY A 82 -4.97 -9.10 -33.68
N VAL A 83 -4.51 -10.27 -33.24
CA VAL A 83 -3.20 -10.44 -32.59
C VAL A 83 -2.07 -10.09 -33.56
N HIS A 84 -1.63 -8.83 -33.54
CA HIS A 84 -0.43 -8.37 -34.23
C HIS A 84 0.76 -8.52 -33.27
N LEU A 85 1.63 -9.49 -33.56
CA LEU A 85 2.78 -9.90 -32.74
C LEU A 85 3.71 -8.72 -32.37
N ASP A 86 3.76 -7.68 -33.20
CA ASP A 86 4.69 -6.56 -33.05
C ASP A 86 4.26 -5.51 -32.00
N GLN A 87 2.97 -5.42 -31.67
CA GLN A 87 2.46 -4.53 -30.60
C GLN A 87 2.19 -5.27 -29.29
N ALA A 88 1.98 -6.59 -29.37
CA ALA A 88 1.75 -7.45 -28.22
C ALA A 88 2.94 -7.45 -27.25
N THR A 89 4.19 -7.47 -27.75
CA THR A 89 5.37 -7.57 -26.88
C THR A 89 5.62 -6.34 -26.02
N ALA A 90 5.34 -5.12 -26.49
CA ALA A 90 5.61 -3.90 -25.73
C ALA A 90 4.54 -3.57 -24.67
N TYR A 91 3.25 -3.71 -25.02
CA TYR A 91 2.14 -3.39 -24.10
C TYR A 91 1.76 -4.55 -23.16
N LEU A 92 1.88 -5.80 -23.63
CA LEU A 92 1.53 -6.99 -22.84
C LEU A 92 2.66 -7.39 -21.87
N SER A 93 3.90 -6.93 -22.10
CA SER A 93 5.02 -7.20 -21.18
C SER A 93 5.08 -6.20 -20.01
N LEU A 94 5.02 -4.89 -20.24
CA LEU A 94 5.36 -3.93 -19.18
C LEU A 94 4.23 -3.68 -18.18
N VAL A 95 3.01 -3.45 -18.66
CA VAL A 95 1.91 -3.01 -17.79
C VAL A 95 1.36 -4.15 -16.91
N PRO A 96 1.11 -5.37 -17.43
CA PRO A 96 0.66 -6.50 -16.61
C PRO A 96 1.73 -6.97 -15.62
N ILE A 97 3.01 -7.03 -16.02
CA ILE A 97 4.10 -7.46 -15.12
C ILE A 97 4.29 -6.45 -13.99
N ALA A 98 4.29 -5.14 -14.27
CA ALA A 98 4.35 -4.12 -13.21
C ALA A 98 3.17 -4.24 -12.24
N THR A 99 1.97 -4.55 -12.74
CA THR A 99 0.77 -4.76 -11.92
C THR A 99 0.91 -6.00 -11.02
N LEU A 100 1.50 -7.09 -11.53
CA LEU A 100 1.75 -8.31 -10.75
C LEU A 100 2.87 -8.14 -9.72
N LEU A 101 3.96 -7.46 -10.07
CA LEU A 101 5.04 -7.12 -9.14
C LEU A 101 4.52 -6.22 -8.01
N MET A 102 3.68 -5.25 -8.35
CA MET A 102 2.97 -4.42 -7.37
C MET A 102 2.08 -5.29 -6.48
N GLY A 103 1.27 -6.18 -7.05
CA GLY A 103 0.47 -7.15 -6.30
C GLY A 103 1.30 -8.02 -5.34
N TRP A 104 2.49 -8.46 -5.77
CA TRP A 104 3.42 -9.23 -4.94
C TRP A 104 3.97 -8.44 -3.76
N THR A 105 4.36 -7.18 -3.96
CA THR A 105 4.84 -6.33 -2.87
C THR A 105 3.75 -6.04 -1.83
N LEU A 106 2.51 -5.83 -2.29
CA LEU A 106 1.35 -5.66 -1.43
C LEU A 106 1.02 -6.96 -0.69
N TYR A 107 1.08 -8.12 -1.35
CA TYR A 107 0.91 -9.44 -0.72
C TYR A 107 1.90 -9.65 0.44
N ARG A 108 3.14 -9.19 0.28
CA ARG A 108 4.17 -9.21 1.33
C ARG A 108 4.03 -8.11 2.39
N TRP A 109 2.94 -7.35 2.39
CA TRP A 109 2.68 -6.26 3.33
C TRP A 109 3.79 -5.18 3.34
N GLN A 110 4.38 -4.88 2.19
CA GLN A 110 5.37 -3.80 2.09
C GLN A 110 4.69 -2.43 2.17
N GLY A 111 4.61 -1.87 3.39
CA GLY A 111 3.85 -0.65 3.67
C GLY A 111 4.24 0.58 2.84
N GLN A 112 5.48 0.65 2.37
CA GLN A 112 5.95 1.74 1.50
C GLN A 112 5.14 1.81 0.20
N VAL A 113 4.71 0.66 -0.33
CA VAL A 113 4.06 0.58 -1.64
C VAL A 113 2.59 1.02 -1.58
N PHE A 114 1.92 0.85 -0.43
CA PHE A 114 0.48 1.14 -0.30
C PHE A 114 0.14 2.62 -0.58
N GLU A 115 0.91 3.58 -0.05
CA GLU A 115 0.68 5.01 -0.31
C GLU A 115 0.88 5.34 -1.80
N TRP A 116 1.93 4.81 -2.43
CA TRP A 116 2.22 5.03 -3.84
C TRP A 116 1.14 4.45 -4.75
N VAL A 117 0.70 3.22 -4.48
CA VAL A 117 -0.37 2.56 -5.24
C VAL A 117 -1.68 3.31 -5.05
N GLY A 118 -1.95 3.73 -3.82
CA GLY A 118 -3.09 4.54 -3.47
C GLY A 118 -3.20 5.81 -4.30
N TRP A 119 -2.19 6.67 -4.20
CA TRP A 119 -2.16 7.93 -4.92
C TRP A 119 -2.06 7.75 -6.44
N GLY A 120 -1.26 6.79 -6.92
CA GLY A 120 -1.11 6.54 -8.36
C GLY A 120 -2.43 6.17 -9.03
N ASN A 121 -3.26 5.38 -8.36
CA ASN A 121 -4.57 5.00 -8.90
C ASN A 121 -5.64 6.09 -8.74
N VAL A 122 -5.65 6.80 -7.59
CA VAL A 122 -6.61 7.90 -7.37
C VAL A 122 -6.33 9.09 -8.28
N LEU A 123 -5.07 9.54 -8.38
CA LEU A 123 -4.69 10.66 -9.25
C LEU A 123 -4.86 10.32 -10.73
N GLY A 124 -4.56 9.08 -11.12
CA GLY A 124 -4.87 8.57 -12.46
C GLY A 124 -6.35 8.66 -12.79
N ALA A 125 -7.24 8.43 -11.82
CA ALA A 125 -8.68 8.59 -12.00
C ALA A 125 -9.14 10.05 -12.06
N PHE A 126 -8.49 10.97 -11.34
CA PHE A 126 -8.82 12.41 -11.40
C PHE A 126 -8.46 13.04 -12.75
N GLY A 127 -7.34 12.66 -13.37
CA GLY A 127 -7.01 13.08 -14.74
C GLY A 127 -8.09 12.70 -15.76
N LEU A 128 -8.84 11.63 -15.48
CA LEU A 128 -9.88 11.05 -16.31
C LEU A 128 -11.30 11.59 -16.03
N LEU A 129 -11.52 12.32 -14.93
CA LEU A 129 -12.80 13.02 -14.67
C LEU A 129 -13.09 14.11 -15.71
N ARG A 130 -12.02 14.72 -16.26
CA ARG A 130 -12.11 15.66 -17.39
C ARG A 130 -12.62 14.99 -18.67
N GLU A 131 -12.32 13.70 -18.84
CA GLU A 131 -12.81 12.90 -19.97
C GLU A 131 -14.21 12.33 -19.74
N LEU A 132 -14.67 12.21 -18.49
CA LEU A 132 -16.04 11.77 -18.18
C LEU A 132 -17.11 12.74 -18.70
N GLN A 133 -16.79 14.04 -18.72
CA GLN A 133 -17.64 15.06 -19.38
C GLN A 133 -17.70 14.89 -20.91
N LEU A 134 -16.66 14.34 -21.53
CA LEU A 134 -16.61 14.05 -22.98
C LEU A 134 -17.34 12.74 -23.29
N ILE A 135 -17.17 11.72 -22.44
CA ILE A 135 -17.81 10.42 -22.56
C ILE A 135 -19.35 10.49 -22.38
N LEU A 136 -19.85 11.38 -21.51
CA LEU A 136 -21.29 11.62 -21.36
C LEU A 136 -21.94 12.23 -22.61
N LYS A 137 -21.14 12.78 -23.54
CA LYS A 137 -21.62 13.32 -24.83
C LYS A 137 -21.60 12.28 -25.96
N ASP A 138 -20.59 11.41 -26.01
CA ASP A 138 -20.38 10.48 -27.13
C ASP A 138 -20.67 8.99 -26.81
N GLY A 139 -21.10 8.70 -25.58
CA GLY A 139 -21.36 7.34 -25.10
C GLY A 139 -20.16 6.73 -24.36
N ALA A 140 -20.43 6.03 -23.26
CA ALA A 140 -19.40 5.42 -22.43
C ALA A 140 -18.97 4.05 -22.93
N ASP A 141 -17.70 3.93 -23.35
CA ASP A 141 -17.05 2.62 -23.54
C ASP A 141 -17.07 1.85 -22.21
N PRO A 142 -17.81 0.73 -22.12
CA PRO A 142 -17.94 -0.06 -20.90
C PRO A 142 -16.59 -0.54 -20.36
N TRP A 143 -15.62 -0.82 -21.23
CA TRP A 143 -14.28 -1.27 -20.84
C TRP A 143 -13.50 -0.18 -20.09
N ASN A 144 -13.60 1.06 -20.58
CA ASN A 144 -12.99 2.21 -19.93
C ASN A 144 -13.65 2.50 -18.58
N LEU A 145 -14.98 2.39 -18.50
CA LEU A 145 -15.71 2.60 -17.24
C LEU A 145 -15.31 1.58 -16.17
N VAL A 146 -15.31 0.29 -16.52
CA VAL A 146 -14.93 -0.80 -15.60
C VAL A 146 -13.47 -0.65 -15.17
N GLY A 147 -12.55 -0.37 -16.09
CA GLY A 147 -11.13 -0.16 -15.76
C GLY A 147 -10.90 0.99 -14.78
N ARG A 148 -11.66 2.09 -14.92
CA ARG A 148 -11.60 3.24 -14.01
C ARG A 148 -12.16 2.91 -12.64
N LEU A 149 -13.31 2.25 -12.57
CA LEU A 149 -13.90 1.82 -11.30
C LEU A 149 -12.96 0.92 -10.50
N LEU A 150 -12.30 -0.03 -11.18
CA LEU A 150 -11.31 -0.90 -10.56
C LEU A 150 -10.09 -0.10 -10.08
N SER A 151 -9.56 0.82 -10.89
CA SER A 151 -8.44 1.66 -10.49
C SER A 151 -8.77 2.52 -9.26
N VAL A 152 -9.91 3.22 -9.25
CA VAL A 152 -10.36 4.00 -8.09
C VAL A 152 -10.51 3.11 -6.85
N SER A 153 -11.09 1.92 -7.00
CA SER A 153 -11.27 0.97 -5.89
C SER A 153 -9.93 0.49 -5.33
N ILE A 154 -8.95 0.15 -6.20
CA ILE A 154 -7.59 -0.20 -5.80
C ILE A 154 -6.97 0.96 -5.01
N GLY A 155 -7.08 2.18 -5.55
CA GLY A 155 -6.54 3.37 -4.93
C GLY A 155 -7.13 3.65 -3.55
N ALA A 156 -8.46 3.62 -3.44
CA ALA A 156 -9.19 3.86 -2.20
C ALA A 156 -8.84 2.82 -1.12
N ILE A 157 -8.86 1.53 -1.45
CA ILE A 157 -8.55 0.47 -0.50
C ILE A 157 -7.07 0.53 -0.09
N ALA A 158 -6.15 0.78 -1.03
CA ALA A 158 -4.73 0.91 -0.73
C ALA A 158 -4.44 2.10 0.19
N LEU A 159 -5.04 3.27 -0.07
CA LEU A 159 -4.92 4.44 0.83
C LEU A 159 -5.55 4.19 2.20
N TYR A 160 -6.70 3.52 2.24
CA TYR A 160 -7.34 3.16 3.50
C TYR A 160 -6.43 2.27 4.35
N LEU A 161 -5.87 1.22 3.76
CA LEU A 161 -4.90 0.34 4.42
C LEU A 161 -3.61 1.09 4.79
N ALA A 162 -3.12 2.01 3.95
CA ALA A 162 -1.98 2.87 4.28
C ALA A 162 -2.21 3.68 5.56
N HIS A 163 -3.38 4.30 5.69
CA HIS A 163 -3.70 5.14 6.84
C HIS A 163 -4.01 4.33 8.10
N LYS A 164 -4.63 3.16 7.96
CA LYS A 164 -5.05 2.33 9.10
C LYS A 164 -3.96 1.38 9.60
N VAL A 165 -3.17 0.82 8.71
CA VAL A 165 -2.15 -0.20 9.05
C VAL A 165 -0.75 0.40 9.14
N PHE A 166 -0.46 1.42 8.32
CA PHE A 166 0.87 2.01 8.18
C PHE A 166 0.88 3.50 8.60
N ALA A 167 0.00 3.84 9.54
CA ALA A 167 -0.16 5.18 10.08
C ALA A 167 1.18 5.80 10.48
N LYS A 168 1.41 7.05 10.08
CA LYS A 168 2.58 7.81 10.50
C LYS A 168 2.50 8.06 12.01
N PRO A 169 3.58 7.80 12.77
CA PRO A 169 3.61 8.19 14.18
C PRO A 169 3.55 9.71 14.29
N LYS A 170 2.88 10.20 15.34
CA LYS A 170 2.91 11.62 15.69
C LYS A 170 4.30 11.96 16.22
N VAL A 171 4.86 13.06 15.74
CA VAL A 171 6.16 13.56 16.22
C VAL A 171 5.87 14.71 17.16
N GLU A 172 6.01 14.45 18.46
CA GLU A 172 5.87 15.43 19.52
C GLU A 172 7.26 15.95 19.90
N LYS A 173 7.34 17.18 20.39
CA LYS A 173 8.55 17.68 21.05
C LYS A 173 8.37 17.50 22.54
N ASP A 174 9.34 16.86 23.18
CA ASP A 174 9.37 16.76 24.62
C ASP A 174 9.49 18.18 25.22
N PRO A 175 8.55 18.61 26.06
CA PRO A 175 8.56 19.96 26.63
C PRO A 175 9.71 20.21 27.60
N LEU A 176 10.36 19.16 28.13
CA LEU A 176 11.46 19.27 29.09
C LEU A 176 12.84 19.19 28.43
N THR A 177 12.99 18.38 27.38
CA THR A 177 14.29 18.14 26.74
C THR A 177 14.39 18.71 25.32
N GLY A 178 13.27 19.07 24.71
CA GLY A 178 13.21 19.50 23.30
C GLY A 178 13.41 18.36 22.30
N GLU A 179 13.63 17.12 22.75
CA GLU A 179 13.85 15.97 21.88
C GLU A 179 12.58 15.55 21.13
N LYS A 180 12.76 14.94 19.96
CA LYS A 180 11.65 14.39 19.16
C LYS A 180 11.16 13.09 19.80
N ARG A 181 9.89 13.07 20.22
CA ARG A 181 9.16 11.89 20.68
C ARG A 181 8.27 11.36 19.56
N TYR A 182 8.33 10.05 19.31
CA TYR A 182 7.48 9.38 18.32
C TYR A 182 6.37 8.64 19.07
N VAL A 183 5.12 8.95 18.74
CA VAL A 183 3.92 8.37 19.36
C VAL A 183 3.12 7.65 18.29
N PHE A 184 2.98 6.34 18.43
CA PHE A 184 2.13 5.51 17.58
C PHE A 184 0.69 5.53 18.10
N ALA A 185 -0.28 5.60 17.18
CA ALA A 185 -1.67 5.37 17.54
C ALA A 185 -1.85 3.90 17.97
N ASP A 186 -2.66 3.66 18.99
CA ASP A 186 -2.91 2.30 19.46
C ASP A 186 -3.68 1.50 18.40
N ASP A 187 -3.06 0.43 17.91
CA ASP A 187 -3.68 -0.48 16.93
C ASP A 187 -4.90 -1.22 17.52
N MET A 188 -5.07 -1.19 18.86
CA MET A 188 -6.10 -1.90 19.65
C MET A 188 -7.39 -1.10 19.90
N MET A 189 -7.42 0.21 19.60
CA MET A 189 -8.50 1.13 19.96
C MET A 189 -9.24 1.73 18.74
N GLY A 190 -9.34 0.99 17.64
CA GLY A 190 -10.12 1.40 16.46
C GLY A 190 -10.70 0.24 15.71
#